data_AF-A0A2G9Y564-F1
#
_entry.id   AF-A0A2G9Y564-F1
#
_cell.length_a   1.000
_cell.length_b   1.000
_cell.length_c   1.000
_cell.angle_alpha   90.00
_cell.angle_beta   90.00
_cell.angle_gamma   90.00
#
_symmetry.space_group_name_H-M   'P 1'
#
loop_
_entity.id
_entity.type
_entity.pdbx_description
1 polymer ?
#
loop_
_entity_poly.entity_id
_entity_poly.type
_entity_poly.pdbx_seq_one_letter_code
_entity_poly.pdbx_strand_id
1 'polypeptide(L)' 'MAGQIRLRIRYKIYADPWIDYLMVSQEEMKAMLNDTRWSVKKFIESDTAMYISVIQKKGY' A
#
# COMPACT_ATOMS: atom_id res chain seq x y z
N MET A 1 1.01 4.51 -11.79
CA MET A 1 -0.03 5.57 -11.73
C MET A 1 -1.38 5.00 -11.31
N ALA A 2 -1.48 4.44 -10.10
CA ALA A 2 -2.80 4.15 -9.49
C ALA A 2 -3.15 5.17 -8.38
N GLY A 3 -2.14 5.85 -7.81
CA GLY A 3 -2.34 7.02 -6.95
C GLY A 3 -3.16 6.70 -5.69
N GLN A 4 -3.89 7.71 -5.21
CA GLN A 4 -4.81 7.59 -4.09
C GLN A 4 -6.24 7.61 -4.60
N ILE A 5 -7.04 6.62 -4.19
CA ILE A 5 -8.48 6.60 -4.46
C ILE A 5 -9.25 6.87 -3.17
N ARG A 6 -10.45 7.45 -3.31
CA ARG A 6 -11.37 7.63 -2.20
C ARG A 6 -12.51 6.63 -2.34
N LEU A 7 -12.67 5.78 -1.34
CA LEU A 7 -13.65 4.69 -1.37
C LEU A 7 -14.55 4.73 -0.15
N ARG A 8 -15.77 4.21 -0.32
CA ARG A 8 -16.71 3.94 0.77
C ARG A 8 -17.48 2.68 0.45
N ILE A 9 -17.87 1.95 1.48
CA ILE A 9 -18.68 0.75 1.33
C ILE A 9 -20.15 1.16 1.50
N ARG A 10 -21.01 0.63 0.63
CA ARG A 10 -22.47 0.85 0.69
C ARG A 10 -23.20 -0.48 0.55
N TYR A 11 -24.22 -0.67 1.37
CA TYR A 11 -25.14 -1.81 1.26
C TYR A 11 -26.57 -1.39 1.59
N LYS A 12 -27.47 -1.44 0.60
CA LYS A 12 -28.85 -0.92 0.68
C LYS A 12 -28.85 0.53 1.17
N ILE A 13 -29.27 0.77 2.42
CA ILE A 13 -29.36 2.09 3.04
C ILE A 13 -28.14 2.44 3.89
N TYR A 14 -27.26 1.47 4.16
CA TYR A 14 -26.09 1.67 5.00
C TYR A 14 -24.92 2.17 4.14
N ALA A 15 -24.19 3.15 4.67
CA ALA A 15 -23.01 3.71 4.06
C ALA A 15 -21.96 3.99 5.14
N ASP A 16 -20.77 3.43 4.97
CA ASP A 16 -19.65 3.75 5.83
C ASP A 16 -19.09 5.15 5.48
N PRO A 17 -18.31 5.75 6.41
CA PRO A 17 -17.51 6.93 6.09
C PRO A 17 -16.59 6.70 4.90
N TRP A 18 -16.24 7.79 4.22
CA TRP A 18 -15.20 7.75 3.20
C TRP A 18 -13.85 7.41 3.81
N ILE A 19 -13.09 6.54 3.14
CA ILE A 19 -11.69 6.28 3.45
C ILE A 19 -10.82 6.57 2.23
N ASP A 20 -9.61 7.02 2.51
CA ASP A 20 -8.58 7.20 1.51
C ASP A 20 -7.74 5.92 1.42
N TYR A 21 -7.64 5.35 0.23
CA TYR A 21 -6.92 4.11 -0.03
C TYR A 21 -5.78 4.37 -0.99
N LEU A 22 -4.57 4.04 -0.54
CA LEU A 22 -3.35 4.28 -1.29
C LEU A 22 -2.96 3.05 -2.10
N MET A 23 -2.88 3.22 -3.42
CA MET A 23 -2.39 2.20 -4.34
C MET A 23 -0.95 2.54 -4.74
N VAL A 24 0.01 1.72 -4.33
CA VAL A 24 1.44 2.02 -4.44
C VAL A 24 2.12 0.93 -5.27
N SER A 25 2.83 1.27 -6.34
CA SER A 25 3.67 0.31 -7.07
C SER A 25 4.88 -0.16 -6.25
N GLN A 26 5.58 -1.20 -6.70
CA GLN A 26 6.80 -1.66 -6.02
C GLN A 26 7.91 -0.58 -6.03
N GLU A 27 8.01 0.20 -7.11
CA GLU A 27 8.94 1.32 -7.25
C GLU A 27 8.56 2.48 -6.34
N GLU A 28 7.27 2.86 -6.32
CA GLU A 28 6.76 3.91 -5.44
C GLU A 28 6.95 3.53 -3.96
N MET A 29 6.74 2.25 -3.60
CA MET A 29 6.97 1.74 -2.24
C MET A 29 8.44 1.93 -1.83
N LYS A 30 9.39 1.57 -2.70
CA LYS A 30 10.82 1.81 -2.45
C LYS A 30 11.11 3.30 -2.26
N ALA A 31 10.58 4.15 -3.14
CA ALA A 31 10.77 5.58 -3.08
C ALA A 31 10.24 6.19 -1.78
N MET A 32 9.02 5.80 -1.35
CA MET A 32 8.41 6.27 -0.10
C MET A 32 9.22 5.89 1.14
N LEU A 33 9.88 4.74 1.13
CA LEU A 33 10.67 4.28 2.28
C LEU A 33 12.07 4.91 2.35
N ASN A 34 12.56 5.54 1.27
CA ASN A 34 13.92 6.10 1.21
C ASN A 34 14.19 7.08 2.37
N ASP A 35 13.26 7.97 2.66
CA ASP A 35 13.37 8.99 3.72
C ASP A 35 12.98 8.49 5.11
N THR A 36 12.81 7.17 5.26
CA THR A 36 12.42 6.54 6.53
C THR A 36 13.54 5.64 7.08
N ARG A 37 13.36 5.12 8.30
CA ARG A 37 14.22 4.08 8.87
C ARG A 37 13.91 2.68 8.37
N TRP A 38 13.08 2.53 7.35
CA TRP A 38 12.66 1.25 6.79
C TRP A 38 13.19 1.07 5.37
N SER A 39 13.32 -0.19 4.94
CA SER A 39 13.62 -0.54 3.56
C SER A 39 12.86 -1.80 3.16
N VAL A 40 12.60 -1.95 1.86
CA VAL A 40 12.02 -3.19 1.33
C VAL A 40 13.08 -4.30 1.41
N LYS A 41 12.77 -5.38 2.11
CA LYS A 41 13.60 -6.60 2.14
C LYS A 41 13.37 -7.46 0.90
N LYS A 42 12.10 -7.70 0.56
CA LYS A 42 11.69 -8.43 -0.65
C LYS A 42 10.24 -8.16 -1.01
N PHE A 43 9.91 -8.39 -2.27
CA PHE A 43 8.53 -8.54 -2.74
C PHE A 43 8.21 -10.01 -2.94
N ILE A 44 6.94 -10.35 -2.76
CA ILE A 44 6.39 -11.67 -3.02
C ILE A 44 5.24 -11.46 -4.01
N GLU A 45 5.31 -12.12 -5.15
CA GLU A 45 4.22 -12.15 -6.12
C GLU A 45 3.05 -12.96 -5.58
N SER A 46 1.84 -12.58 -5.96
CA SER A 46 0.61 -13.20 -5.50
C SER A 46 -0.41 -13.22 -6.63
N ASP A 47 -1.13 -14.33 -6.76
CA ASP A 47 -2.22 -14.43 -7.74
C ASP A 47 -3.47 -13.64 -7.30
N THR A 48 -3.56 -13.25 -6.02
CA THR A 48 -4.74 -12.61 -5.44
C THR A 48 -4.51 -11.17 -4.99
N ALA A 49 -3.26 -10.79 -4.70
CA ALA A 49 -2.86 -9.44 -4.34
C ALA A 49 -1.96 -8.83 -5.42
N MET A 50 -1.95 -7.49 -5.55
CA MET A 50 -1.03 -6.82 -6.48
C MET A 50 0.44 -7.17 -6.19
N TYR A 51 0.82 -7.17 -4.92
CA TYR A 51 2.05 -7.77 -4.40
C TYR A 51 1.98 -7.79 -2.88
N ILE A 52 2.87 -8.56 -2.25
CA ILE A 52 3.13 -8.49 -0.82
C ILE A 52 4.56 -7.98 -0.62
N SER A 53 4.76 -7.03 0.28
CA SER A 53 6.09 -6.52 0.62
C SER A 53 6.48 -6.90 2.05
N VAL A 54 7.72 -7.35 2.21
CA VAL A 54 8.35 -7.50 3.53
C VAL A 54 9.28 -6.32 3.72
N ILE A 55 9.00 -5.46 4.70
CA ILE A 55 9.85 -4.33 5.06
C ILE A 55 10.68 -4.65 6.30
N GLN A 56 11.88 -4.09 6.37
CA GLN A 56 12.77 -4.24 7.52
C GLN A 56 13.32 -2.88 7.95
N LYS A 57 13.65 -2.75 9.24
CA LYS A 57 14.32 -1.56 9.76
C LYS A 57 15.77 -1.56 9.25
N LYS A 58 16.24 -0.41 8.79
CA LYS A 58 17.65 -0.19 8.43
C LYS A 58 18.51 -0.46 9.67
N GLY A 59 19.55 -1.28 9.54
CA GLY A 59 20.54 -1.50 10.60
C GLY A 59 21.39 -0.24 10.78
N TYR A 60 21.69 0.09 12.05
CA TYR A 60 22.63 1.15 12.44
C TYR A 60 23.97 0.54 12.80
#